data_AF-A0A349PD96-F1
#
_entry.id   AF-A0A349PD96-F1
#
_cell.length_a   1.000
_cell.length_b   1.000
_cell.length_c   1.000
_cell.angle_alpha   90.00
_cell.angle_beta   90.00
_cell.angle_gamma   90.00
#
_symmetry.space_group_name_H-M   'P 1'
#
loop_
_entity.id
_entity.type
_entity.pdbx_description
1 polymer ?
#
loop_
_entity_poly.entity_id
_entity_poly.type
_entity_poly.pdbx_seq_one_letter_code
_entity_poly.pdbx_strand_id
1 'polypeptide(L)'
;MKTAFFLLAMAVFPARAAAYPHDAQLSARLKKEFEAVISSSAAGRELYARLEDAGPGYAALKVLVRRDPSDFFAWFDPEANAVYFNSRFILKFFEARGFKDRQVVEVLWGNKEVRAELVRRANPVYLHELVHALQCYLYPEYRRDAGANPLEFEYEAYLTEDMYVHGRAKADPGPLKEFIGGAYTDIYTASVFGSYLSLPLDPARYREKIRRIYEEQLGGYLSLEKAEKIKKNGLADSRIFAYASGDVGGYAADAASLARLRAQKTAFSRFLDEFYAVRWPAFGADALLFVGEMALEQKNYPLALDCLAVADANSPEYGLSAQAMEAIKTKGALAVLETASFIRDMHKKMSVEVLSQHLKALEKACVATGRPFPEDLAGLRGETYPKAMAFYAKKYAAEKDRSRGDYYKENLDYFAAGAEPARSGKR
;
A
#
# COMPACT_ATOMS: atom_id res chain seq x y z
N MET A 1 41.65 41.41 8.01
CA MET A 1 40.29 41.88 7.70
C MET A 1 39.53 41.03 6.67
N LYS A 2 40.16 40.10 5.90
CA LYS A 2 39.45 39.27 4.91
C LYS A 2 38.84 37.96 5.49
N THR A 3 39.29 37.51 6.64
CA THR A 3 38.79 36.29 7.33
C THR A 3 37.52 36.51 8.15
N ALA A 4 37.25 37.74 8.62
CA ALA A 4 36.04 38.07 9.37
C ALA A 4 34.79 38.15 8.49
N PHE A 5 34.94 38.47 7.19
CA PHE A 5 33.82 38.57 6.25
C PHE A 5 33.28 37.20 5.81
N PHE A 6 34.12 36.15 5.80
CA PHE A 6 33.70 34.78 5.48
C PHE A 6 32.89 34.13 6.61
N LEU A 7 33.20 34.45 7.87
CA LEU A 7 32.42 33.99 9.03
C LEU A 7 31.08 34.72 9.17
N LEU A 8 30.99 35.99 8.73
CA LEU A 8 29.72 36.72 8.71
C LEU A 8 28.80 36.28 7.57
N ALA A 9 29.34 35.89 6.41
CA ALA A 9 28.56 35.38 5.27
C ALA A 9 27.94 34.00 5.55
N MET A 10 28.55 33.17 6.40
CA MET A 10 28.00 31.88 6.85
C MET A 10 26.88 32.03 7.89
N ALA A 11 26.75 33.19 8.55
CA ALA A 11 25.69 33.49 9.51
C ALA A 11 24.42 34.08 8.85
N VAL A 12 24.47 34.41 7.56
CA VAL A 12 23.40 35.12 6.83
C VAL A 12 22.79 34.28 5.70
N PHE A 13 23.22 33.03 5.52
CA PHE A 13 22.34 32.06 4.86
C PHE A 13 21.24 31.69 5.86
N PRO A 14 19.97 32.06 5.63
CA PRO A 14 18.91 31.55 6.48
C PRO A 14 18.94 30.04 6.28
N ALA A 15 19.40 29.30 7.30
CA ALA A 15 18.93 27.94 7.49
C ALA A 15 17.42 28.06 7.37
N ARG A 16 16.84 27.61 6.23
CA ARG A 16 15.44 27.87 5.84
C ARG A 16 14.60 27.88 7.11
N ALA A 17 14.17 29.09 7.51
CA ALA A 17 13.63 29.30 8.84
C ALA A 17 12.52 28.27 9.08
N ALA A 18 12.57 27.57 10.20
CA ALA A 18 11.48 26.68 10.61
C ALA A 18 10.16 27.45 10.46
N ALA A 19 9.18 26.85 9.76
CA ALA A 19 7.92 27.55 9.49
C ALA A 19 7.15 27.79 10.80
N TYR A 20 7.33 26.90 11.78
CA TYR A 20 6.75 27.03 13.11
C TYR A 20 7.79 26.89 14.23
N PRO A 21 7.52 27.48 15.41
CA PRO A 21 8.26 27.16 16.62
C PRO A 21 8.26 25.64 16.87
N HIS A 22 9.37 25.13 17.37
CA HIS A 22 9.56 23.72 17.73
C HIS A 22 9.68 22.71 16.58
N ASP A 23 9.63 23.09 15.31
CA ASP A 23 9.76 22.15 14.18
C ASP A 23 11.02 21.27 14.29
N ALA A 24 12.19 21.87 14.56
CA ALA A 24 13.44 21.12 14.65
C ALA A 24 13.44 20.13 15.83
N GLN A 25 12.94 20.56 17.00
CA GLN A 25 12.84 19.73 18.19
C GLN A 25 11.83 18.61 18.02
N LEU A 26 10.67 18.89 17.41
CA LEU A 26 9.65 17.90 17.11
C LEU A 26 10.17 16.89 16.08
N SER A 27 10.80 17.36 15.00
CA SER A 27 11.42 16.53 13.97
C SER A 27 12.40 15.54 14.57
N ALA A 28 13.30 15.99 15.44
CA ALA A 28 14.27 15.12 16.10
C ALA A 28 13.59 14.05 17.00
N ARG A 29 12.52 14.42 17.70
CA ARG A 29 11.74 13.48 18.53
C ARG A 29 11.01 12.45 17.68
N LEU A 30 10.28 12.90 16.66
CA LEU A 30 9.52 12.01 15.78
C LEU A 30 10.45 11.04 15.04
N LYS A 31 11.55 11.53 14.46
CA LYS A 31 12.53 10.66 13.78
C LYS A 31 13.01 9.54 14.70
N LYS A 32 13.44 9.88 15.92
CA LYS A 32 13.90 8.90 16.92
C LYS A 32 12.80 7.92 17.34
N GLU A 33 11.59 8.41 17.60
CA GLU A 33 10.47 7.57 18.04
C GLU A 33 9.98 6.62 16.93
N PHE A 34 9.90 7.10 15.69
CA PHE A 34 9.60 6.26 14.54
C PHE A 34 10.69 5.22 14.27
N GLU A 35 11.97 5.62 14.33
CA GLU A 35 13.10 4.71 14.16
C GLU A 35 13.08 3.57 15.17
N ALA A 36 12.80 3.87 16.43
CA ALA A 36 12.67 2.86 17.48
C ALA A 36 11.54 1.87 17.19
N VAL A 37 10.38 2.34 16.74
CA VAL A 37 9.22 1.47 16.44
C VAL A 37 9.48 0.64 15.18
N ILE A 38 9.97 1.27 14.10
CA ILE A 38 10.17 0.59 12.82
C ILE A 38 11.27 -0.46 12.91
N SER A 39 12.36 -0.17 13.62
CA SER A 39 13.49 -1.11 13.80
C SER A 39 13.16 -2.35 14.62
N SER A 40 11.96 -2.44 15.20
CA SER A 40 11.49 -3.65 15.87
C SER A 40 11.30 -4.84 14.91
N SER A 41 11.04 -4.57 13.62
CA SER A 41 10.85 -5.61 12.60
C SER A 41 12.10 -5.79 11.71
N ALA A 42 12.21 -6.96 11.06
CA ALA A 42 13.32 -7.24 10.14
C ALA A 42 13.30 -6.30 8.92
N ALA A 43 12.12 -6.09 8.31
CA ALA A 43 11.95 -5.18 7.18
C ALA A 43 12.34 -3.73 7.54
N GLY A 44 11.98 -3.28 8.75
CA GLY A 44 12.35 -1.94 9.21
C GLY A 44 13.85 -1.76 9.42
N ARG A 45 14.53 -2.77 9.99
CA ARG A 45 16.00 -2.75 10.12
C ARG A 45 16.71 -2.75 8.78
N GLU A 46 16.22 -3.55 7.83
CA GLU A 46 16.76 -3.59 6.47
C GLU A 46 16.62 -2.22 5.78
N LEU A 47 15.45 -1.57 5.90
CA LEU A 47 15.24 -0.24 5.32
C LEU A 47 16.20 0.80 5.90
N TYR A 48 16.38 0.84 7.23
CA TYR A 48 17.30 1.80 7.84
C TYR A 48 18.76 1.54 7.44
N ALA A 49 19.19 0.27 7.37
CA ALA A 49 20.52 -0.05 6.87
C ALA A 49 20.72 0.47 5.42
N ARG A 50 19.74 0.25 4.53
CA ARG A 50 19.78 0.78 3.15
C ARG A 50 19.82 2.31 3.10
N LEU A 51 19.08 2.99 4.00
CA LEU A 51 19.08 4.45 4.10
C LEU A 51 20.42 5.02 4.56
N GLU A 52 21.07 4.36 5.52
CA GLU A 52 22.41 4.72 5.99
C GLU A 52 23.46 4.51 4.90
N ASP A 53 23.39 3.38 4.18
CA ASP A 53 24.30 3.05 3.08
C ASP A 53 24.13 3.96 1.85
N ALA A 54 22.91 4.47 1.61
CA ALA A 54 22.63 5.35 0.48
C ALA A 54 23.26 6.76 0.61
N GLY A 55 23.82 7.09 1.78
CA GLY A 55 24.65 8.27 1.99
C GLY A 55 24.10 9.26 3.04
N PRO A 56 24.66 10.49 3.11
CA PRO A 56 24.38 11.43 4.20
C PRO A 56 22.96 12.02 4.17
N GLY A 57 22.18 11.77 3.11
CA GLY A 57 20.82 12.28 2.94
C GLY A 57 19.91 11.92 4.12
N TYR A 58 19.96 10.66 4.56
CA TYR A 58 19.13 10.21 5.68
C TYR A 58 19.48 10.91 6.99
N ALA A 59 20.76 11.16 7.28
CA ALA A 59 21.17 11.86 8.50
C ALA A 59 20.54 13.26 8.60
N ALA A 60 20.42 13.96 7.47
CA ALA A 60 19.82 15.30 7.38
C ALA A 60 18.29 15.30 7.19
N LEU A 61 17.65 14.14 7.04
CA LEU A 61 16.21 14.04 6.82
C LEU A 61 15.40 14.59 8.00
N LYS A 62 14.39 15.39 7.69
CA LYS A 62 13.47 16.02 8.66
C LYS A 62 12.11 15.34 8.66
N VAL A 63 11.40 15.45 9.79
CA VAL A 63 10.01 15.03 9.94
C VAL A 63 9.19 16.23 10.39
N LEU A 64 8.29 16.70 9.53
CA LEU A 64 7.55 17.95 9.72
C LEU A 64 6.04 17.70 9.68
N VAL A 65 5.26 18.63 10.23
CA VAL A 65 3.79 18.56 10.25
C VAL A 65 3.22 19.79 9.59
N ARG A 66 2.47 19.61 8.50
CA ARG A 66 1.90 20.70 7.70
C ARG A 66 0.52 20.32 7.20
N ARG A 67 -0.35 21.31 6.99
CA ARG A 67 -1.61 21.10 6.31
C ARG A 67 -1.37 21.02 4.81
N ASP A 68 -1.99 20.02 4.21
CA ASP A 68 -2.03 19.89 2.76
C ASP A 68 -3.46 19.54 2.30
N PRO A 69 -3.98 20.16 1.21
CA PRO A 69 -5.31 19.86 0.71
C PRO A 69 -5.43 18.46 0.08
N SER A 70 -4.33 17.84 -0.31
CA SER A 70 -4.30 16.49 -0.88
C SER A 70 -4.78 15.43 0.09
N ASP A 71 -5.17 14.28 -0.46
CA ASP A 71 -5.70 13.14 0.28
C ASP A 71 -4.61 12.19 0.81
N PHE A 72 -3.35 12.67 0.91
CA PHE A 72 -2.26 11.89 1.50
C PHE A 72 -2.11 12.14 3.00
N PHE A 73 -1.82 11.06 3.73
CA PHE A 73 -1.49 11.10 5.15
C PHE A 73 -0.12 11.71 5.42
N ALA A 74 0.84 11.46 4.53
CA ALA A 74 2.16 12.05 4.52
C ALA A 74 2.70 12.14 3.08
N TRP A 75 3.81 12.85 2.90
CA TRP A 75 4.58 12.83 1.65
C TRP A 75 6.06 13.16 1.91
N PHE A 76 6.96 12.61 1.10
CA PHE A 76 8.36 12.99 1.05
C PHE A 76 8.61 14.10 0.02
N ASP A 77 9.27 15.17 0.45
CA ASP A 77 9.77 16.26 -0.37
C ASP A 77 11.30 16.13 -0.55
N PRO A 78 11.78 15.80 -1.78
CA PRO A 78 13.20 15.66 -2.06
C PRO A 78 13.99 16.97 -1.91
N GLU A 79 13.39 18.12 -2.21
CA GLU A 79 14.10 19.42 -2.16
C GLU A 79 14.30 19.90 -0.72
N ALA A 80 13.31 19.66 0.14
CA ALA A 80 13.42 19.94 1.57
C ALA A 80 14.13 18.82 2.34
N ASN A 81 14.30 17.65 1.71
CA ASN A 81 14.71 16.40 2.35
C ASN A 81 13.89 16.14 3.62
N ALA A 82 12.57 16.15 3.48
CA ALA A 82 11.65 16.12 4.60
C ALA A 82 10.44 15.22 4.32
N VAL A 83 10.06 14.44 5.32
CA VAL A 83 8.74 13.78 5.36
C VAL A 83 7.77 14.72 6.06
N TYR A 84 6.68 15.05 5.39
CA TYR A 84 5.61 15.88 5.94
C TYR A 84 4.40 15.02 6.30
N PHE A 85 3.97 15.07 7.55
CA PHE A 85 2.67 14.53 7.95
C PHE A 85 1.58 15.58 7.77
N ASN A 86 0.48 15.17 7.14
CA ASN A 86 -0.65 16.04 6.88
C ASN A 86 -1.46 16.28 8.17
N SER A 87 -1.39 17.50 8.70
CA SER A 87 -2.08 17.89 9.94
C SER A 87 -3.60 17.69 9.88
N ARG A 88 -4.21 17.73 8.68
CA ARG A 88 -5.64 17.46 8.47
C ARG A 88 -6.01 16.05 8.90
N PHE A 89 -5.17 15.06 8.59
CA PHE A 89 -5.43 13.67 8.97
C PHE A 89 -5.07 13.42 10.43
N ILE A 90 -4.00 14.04 10.96
CA ILE A 90 -3.72 14.00 12.41
C ILE A 90 -4.92 14.50 13.22
N LEU A 91 -5.52 15.63 12.82
CA LEU A 91 -6.69 16.19 13.47
C LEU A 91 -7.93 15.29 13.34
N LYS A 92 -8.15 14.67 12.18
CA LYS A 92 -9.22 13.68 12.01
C LYS A 92 -9.02 12.48 12.93
N PHE A 93 -7.80 11.97 13.04
CA PHE A 93 -7.45 10.82 13.88
C PHE A 93 -7.72 11.08 15.37
N PHE A 94 -7.37 12.26 15.87
CA PHE A 94 -7.66 12.67 17.25
C PHE A 94 -9.04 13.32 17.44
N GLU A 95 -9.90 13.31 16.40
CA GLU A 95 -11.21 13.98 16.39
C GLU A 95 -11.17 15.48 16.81
N ALA A 96 -10.01 16.12 16.61
CA ALA A 96 -9.76 17.50 17.02
C ALA A 96 -10.20 18.51 15.95
N ARG A 97 -10.83 19.61 16.37
CA ARG A 97 -11.34 20.67 15.49
C ARG A 97 -10.76 22.04 15.87
N GLY A 98 -10.61 22.92 14.88
CA GLY A 98 -10.22 24.33 15.10
C GLY A 98 -8.72 24.57 15.30
N PHE A 99 -7.89 23.53 15.31
CA PHE A 99 -6.44 23.67 15.43
C PHE A 99 -5.79 24.08 14.10
N LYS A 100 -4.86 25.02 14.18
CA LYS A 100 -3.92 25.38 13.10
C LYS A 100 -2.64 24.56 13.22
N ASP A 101 -1.88 24.44 12.13
CA ASP A 101 -0.65 23.63 12.08
C ASP A 101 0.34 23.94 13.19
N ARG A 102 0.57 25.23 13.47
CA ARG A 102 1.42 25.67 14.58
C ARG A 102 0.98 25.06 15.91
N GLN A 103 -0.33 25.02 16.18
CA GLN A 103 -0.85 24.46 17.43
C GLN A 103 -0.71 22.93 17.44
N VAL A 104 -0.85 22.27 16.29
CA VAL A 104 -0.59 20.83 16.16
C VAL A 104 0.88 20.52 16.47
N VAL A 105 1.82 21.30 15.94
CA VAL A 105 3.26 21.18 16.24
C VAL A 105 3.53 21.41 17.73
N GLU A 106 2.97 22.45 18.33
CA GLU A 106 3.11 22.75 19.76
C GLU A 106 2.58 21.59 20.63
N VAL A 107 1.41 21.03 20.32
CA VAL A 107 0.83 19.89 21.03
C VAL A 107 1.69 18.63 20.88
N LEU A 108 2.07 18.25 19.65
CA LEU A 108 2.87 17.06 19.41
C LEU A 108 4.27 17.18 20.04
N TRP A 109 4.83 18.39 20.09
CA TRP A 109 6.08 18.62 20.78
C TRP A 109 5.90 18.53 22.30
N GLY A 110 4.91 19.21 22.87
CA GLY A 110 4.71 19.33 24.32
C GLY A 110 4.10 18.09 24.99
N ASN A 111 3.29 17.31 24.29
CA ASN A 111 2.56 16.17 24.84
C ASN A 111 3.14 14.84 24.30
N LYS A 112 3.71 14.03 25.20
CA LYS A 112 4.32 12.74 24.86
C LYS A 112 3.26 11.68 24.53
N GLU A 113 2.12 11.63 25.21
CA GLU A 113 1.10 10.61 24.96
C GLU A 113 0.50 10.76 23.55
N VAL A 114 0.13 11.98 23.17
CA VAL A 114 -0.44 12.28 21.84
C VAL A 114 0.58 11.95 20.74
N ARG A 115 1.84 12.33 20.93
CA ARG A 115 2.90 12.01 19.96
C ARG A 115 3.15 10.52 19.85
N ALA A 116 3.24 9.80 20.97
CA ALA A 116 3.43 8.35 20.99
C ALA A 116 2.27 7.61 20.30
N GLU A 117 1.03 8.06 20.51
CA GLU A 117 -0.14 7.50 19.86
C GLU A 117 -0.12 7.73 18.34
N LEU A 118 0.26 8.93 17.89
CA LEU A 118 0.48 9.20 16.47
C LEU A 118 1.56 8.28 15.89
N VAL A 119 2.72 8.16 16.55
CA VAL A 119 3.82 7.30 16.10
C VAL A 119 3.36 5.83 16.02
N ARG A 120 2.58 5.36 16.99
CA ARG A 120 2.06 3.98 17.05
C ARG A 120 1.18 3.62 15.86
N ARG A 121 0.39 4.58 15.35
CA ARG A 121 -0.55 4.37 14.25
C ARG A 121 0.04 4.72 12.87
N ALA A 122 0.84 5.78 12.80
CA ALA A 122 1.34 6.33 11.54
C ALA A 122 2.71 5.79 11.08
N ASN A 123 3.33 4.86 11.82
CA ASN A 123 4.65 4.33 11.43
C ASN A 123 4.68 3.58 10.07
N PRO A 124 3.63 2.86 9.61
CA PRO A 124 3.66 2.27 8.27
C PRO A 124 3.71 3.36 7.20
N VAL A 125 2.88 4.41 7.36
CA VAL A 125 2.90 5.59 6.49
C VAL A 125 4.26 6.28 6.51
N TYR A 126 4.89 6.45 7.68
CA TYR A 126 6.24 7.01 7.75
C TYR A 126 7.25 6.16 6.98
N LEU A 127 7.15 4.83 7.11
CA LEU A 127 8.02 3.88 6.44
C LEU A 127 7.86 3.95 4.93
N HIS A 128 6.64 4.08 4.42
CA HIS A 128 6.36 4.32 2.99
C HIS A 128 7.12 5.54 2.47
N GLU A 129 7.05 6.67 3.20
CA GLU A 129 7.78 7.88 2.82
C GLU A 129 9.31 7.75 2.95
N LEU A 130 9.79 6.94 3.88
CA LEU A 130 11.21 6.61 3.98
C LEU A 130 11.70 5.81 2.77
N VAL A 131 10.86 4.95 2.17
CA VAL A 131 11.19 4.28 0.91
C VAL A 131 11.33 5.31 -0.22
N HIS A 132 10.46 6.31 -0.29
CA HIS A 132 10.61 7.39 -1.25
C HIS A 132 11.89 8.21 -1.04
N ALA A 133 12.27 8.46 0.21
CA ALA A 133 13.56 9.08 0.53
C ALA A 133 14.72 8.23 0.00
N LEU A 134 14.72 6.93 0.28
CA LEU A 134 15.73 5.99 -0.21
C LEU A 134 15.82 5.98 -1.73
N GLN A 135 14.68 5.89 -2.42
CA GLN A 135 14.61 5.93 -3.89
C GLN A 135 15.21 7.23 -4.45
N CYS A 136 14.98 8.37 -3.80
CA CYS A 136 15.57 9.64 -4.22
C CYS A 136 17.09 9.68 -4.02
N TYR A 137 17.62 8.97 -3.02
CA TYR A 137 19.06 8.88 -2.79
C TYR A 137 19.73 7.92 -3.79
N LEU A 138 19.10 6.80 -4.10
CA LEU A 138 19.63 5.79 -5.02
C LEU A 138 19.46 6.16 -6.50
N TYR A 139 18.35 6.81 -6.85
CA TYR A 139 17.93 7.04 -8.24
C TYR A 139 17.64 8.52 -8.56
N PRO A 140 18.59 9.44 -8.31
CA PRO A 140 18.35 10.88 -8.45
C PRO A 140 18.00 11.33 -9.88
N GLU A 141 18.40 10.60 -10.92
CA GLU A 141 18.13 11.00 -12.32
C GLU A 141 16.65 10.79 -12.69
N TYR A 142 15.99 9.79 -12.11
CA TYR A 142 14.57 9.59 -12.35
C TYR A 142 13.69 10.73 -11.82
N ARG A 143 14.13 11.42 -10.76
CA ARG A 143 13.43 12.60 -10.23
C ARG A 143 13.78 13.88 -10.97
N ARG A 144 15.07 14.09 -11.29
CA ARG A 144 15.55 15.35 -11.90
C ARG A 144 15.22 15.46 -13.39
N ASP A 145 15.33 14.35 -14.10
CA ASP A 145 15.51 14.38 -15.55
C ASP A 145 14.34 13.78 -16.35
N ALA A 146 13.48 12.97 -15.70
CA ALA A 146 12.32 12.34 -16.34
C ALA A 146 11.02 13.18 -16.22
N GLY A 147 11.03 14.25 -15.42
CA GLY A 147 9.90 15.17 -15.26
C GLY A 147 8.64 14.58 -14.60
N ALA A 148 8.75 13.39 -14.01
CA ALA A 148 7.65 12.67 -13.37
C ALA A 148 8.16 11.59 -12.42
N ASN A 149 7.32 11.16 -11.48
CA ASN A 149 7.65 10.08 -10.56
C ASN A 149 7.39 8.71 -11.22
N PRO A 150 8.34 7.77 -11.16
CA PRO A 150 8.09 6.41 -11.61
C PRO A 150 6.94 5.76 -10.83
N LEU A 151 5.96 5.19 -11.52
CA LEU A 151 4.89 4.45 -10.86
C LEU A 151 5.42 3.25 -10.06
N GLU A 152 6.48 2.64 -10.55
CA GLU A 152 7.12 1.50 -9.92
C GLU A 152 7.73 1.83 -8.56
N PHE A 153 7.99 3.11 -8.27
CA PHE A 153 8.43 3.55 -6.95
C PHE A 153 7.31 3.46 -5.90
N GLU A 154 6.07 3.73 -6.29
CA GLU A 154 4.91 3.51 -5.42
C GLU A 154 4.74 2.02 -5.14
N TYR A 155 4.94 1.16 -6.13
CA TYR A 155 4.90 -0.29 -5.89
C TYR A 155 5.92 -0.74 -4.85
N GLU A 156 7.19 -0.32 -4.96
CA GLU A 156 8.20 -0.67 -3.93
C GLU A 156 7.81 -0.14 -2.55
N ALA A 157 7.33 1.11 -2.46
CA ALA A 157 6.97 1.73 -1.19
C ALA A 157 5.81 0.98 -0.49
N TYR A 158 4.74 0.73 -1.23
CA TYR A 158 3.58 -0.01 -0.75
C TYR A 158 3.89 -1.46 -0.39
N LEU A 159 4.69 -2.16 -1.21
CA LEU A 159 5.11 -3.54 -0.93
C LEU A 159 5.98 -3.62 0.33
N THR A 160 6.89 -2.66 0.51
CA THR A 160 7.75 -2.59 1.71
C THR A 160 6.92 -2.26 2.95
N GLU A 161 5.93 -1.36 2.84
CA GLU A 161 4.95 -1.08 3.89
C GLU A 161 4.20 -2.35 4.28
N ASP A 162 3.62 -3.07 3.32
CA ASP A 162 2.80 -4.26 3.60
C ASP A 162 3.63 -5.41 4.19
N MET A 163 4.89 -5.60 3.76
CA MET A 163 5.82 -6.55 4.38
C MET A 163 6.13 -6.19 5.84
N TYR A 164 6.34 -4.90 6.11
CA TYR A 164 6.54 -4.41 7.46
C TYR A 164 5.30 -4.62 8.34
N VAL A 165 4.12 -4.29 7.81
CA VAL A 165 2.83 -4.46 8.50
C VAL A 165 2.58 -5.93 8.84
N HIS A 166 2.86 -6.84 7.91
CA HIS A 166 2.76 -8.28 8.15
C HIS A 166 3.65 -8.74 9.30
N GLY A 167 4.93 -8.35 9.30
CA GLY A 167 5.86 -8.69 10.37
C GLY A 167 5.38 -8.18 11.73
N ARG A 168 4.80 -6.97 11.77
CA ARG A 168 4.20 -6.41 12.98
C ARG A 168 2.94 -7.14 13.41
N ALA A 169 2.04 -7.45 12.48
CA ALA A 169 0.81 -8.17 12.78
C ALA A 169 1.09 -9.58 13.30
N LYS A 170 2.15 -10.26 12.82
CA LYS A 170 2.58 -11.55 13.38
C LYS A 170 3.12 -11.42 14.81
N ALA A 171 3.84 -10.35 15.11
CA ALA A 171 4.36 -10.10 16.46
C ALA A 171 3.27 -9.68 17.46
N ASP A 172 2.29 -8.91 16.99
CA ASP A 172 1.14 -8.45 17.76
C ASP A 172 -0.14 -8.52 16.90
N PRO A 173 -0.88 -9.64 16.93
CA PRO A 173 -2.05 -9.84 16.08
C PRO A 173 -3.31 -9.13 16.58
N GLY A 174 -3.30 -8.57 17.80
CA GLY A 174 -4.48 -7.95 18.42
C GLY A 174 -5.14 -6.88 17.55
N PRO A 175 -4.40 -5.85 17.08
CA PRO A 175 -4.95 -4.80 16.23
C PRO A 175 -5.55 -5.32 14.92
N LEU A 176 -4.95 -6.34 14.31
CA LEU A 176 -5.48 -6.96 13.09
C LEU A 176 -6.79 -7.70 13.37
N LYS A 177 -6.87 -8.44 14.48
CA LYS A 177 -8.10 -9.13 14.90
C LYS A 177 -9.22 -8.14 15.17
N GLU A 178 -8.94 -7.04 15.88
CA GLU A 178 -9.91 -5.98 16.13
C GLU A 178 -10.42 -5.35 14.83
N PHE A 179 -9.53 -5.14 13.86
CA PHE A 179 -9.89 -4.60 12.55
C PHE A 179 -10.77 -5.57 11.75
N ILE A 180 -10.35 -6.84 11.64
CA ILE A 180 -11.08 -7.90 10.92
C ILE A 180 -12.47 -8.16 11.55
N GLY A 181 -12.55 -8.14 12.88
CA GLY A 181 -13.79 -8.31 13.63
C GLY A 181 -14.68 -7.06 13.65
N GLY A 182 -14.19 -5.92 13.12
CA GLY A 182 -14.91 -4.66 13.12
C GLY A 182 -15.05 -4.00 14.50
N ALA A 183 -14.24 -4.41 15.48
CA ALA A 183 -14.25 -3.88 16.84
C ALA A 183 -13.57 -2.50 16.95
N TYR A 184 -12.54 -2.25 16.14
CA TYR A 184 -11.83 -0.97 16.12
C TYR A 184 -11.30 -0.64 14.73
N THR A 185 -11.48 0.61 14.33
CA THR A 185 -10.85 1.16 13.12
C THR A 185 -10.66 2.67 13.27
N ASP A 186 -9.47 3.15 12.95
CA ASP A 186 -9.15 4.56 12.79
C ASP A 186 -8.66 4.81 11.36
N ILE A 187 -8.53 6.08 10.97
CA ILE A 187 -8.16 6.43 9.59
C ILE A 187 -6.82 5.84 9.13
N TYR A 188 -5.82 5.72 10.01
CA TYR A 188 -4.52 5.14 9.68
C TYR A 188 -4.64 3.62 9.62
N THR A 189 -5.26 3.01 10.63
CA THR A 189 -5.50 1.55 10.66
C THR A 189 -6.30 1.10 9.43
N ALA A 190 -7.33 1.83 9.03
CA ALA A 190 -8.13 1.55 7.84
C ALA A 190 -7.32 1.63 6.54
N SER A 191 -6.44 2.63 6.42
CA SER A 191 -5.56 2.78 5.25
C SER A 191 -4.57 1.62 5.15
N VAL A 192 -3.86 1.37 6.25
CA VAL A 192 -2.77 0.38 6.33
C VAL A 192 -3.30 -1.04 6.14
N PHE A 193 -4.30 -1.46 6.93
CA PHE A 193 -4.84 -2.81 6.78
C PHE A 193 -5.69 -2.96 5.51
N GLY A 194 -6.28 -1.88 4.99
CA GLY A 194 -6.94 -1.90 3.69
C GLY A 194 -5.97 -2.22 2.56
N SER A 195 -4.76 -1.65 2.57
CA SER A 195 -3.68 -1.99 1.64
C SER A 195 -3.20 -3.42 1.84
N TYR A 196 -2.78 -3.73 3.07
CA TYR A 196 -2.18 -5.01 3.44
C TYR A 196 -3.07 -6.22 3.14
N LEU A 197 -4.38 -6.15 3.35
CA LEU A 197 -5.29 -7.25 3.03
C LEU A 197 -5.53 -7.42 1.52
N SER A 198 -5.44 -6.33 0.74
CA SER A 198 -5.70 -6.37 -0.70
C SER A 198 -4.55 -7.02 -1.47
N LEU A 199 -3.31 -6.76 -1.06
CA LEU A 199 -2.10 -7.24 -1.71
C LEU A 199 -2.03 -8.77 -1.88
N PRO A 200 -2.13 -9.58 -0.81
CA PRO A 200 -2.00 -11.04 -0.92
C PRO A 200 -3.18 -11.69 -1.67
N LEU A 201 -4.37 -11.08 -1.64
CA LEU A 201 -5.57 -11.63 -2.28
C LEU A 201 -5.56 -11.49 -3.81
N ASP A 202 -5.18 -10.31 -4.32
CA ASP A 202 -5.16 -10.04 -5.76
C ASP A 202 -4.08 -9.00 -6.10
N PRO A 203 -2.84 -9.46 -6.37
CA PRO A 203 -1.71 -8.58 -6.68
C PRO A 203 -1.93 -7.76 -7.95
N ALA A 204 -2.72 -8.27 -8.91
CA ALA A 204 -2.99 -7.56 -10.16
C ALA A 204 -3.95 -6.40 -9.91
N ARG A 205 -5.06 -6.64 -9.19
CA ARG A 205 -6.00 -5.59 -8.78
C ARG A 205 -5.34 -4.58 -7.85
N TYR A 206 -4.45 -5.03 -6.98
CA TYR A 206 -3.66 -4.17 -6.11
C TYR A 206 -2.78 -3.18 -6.91
N ARG A 207 -1.99 -3.69 -7.87
CA ARG A 207 -1.17 -2.84 -8.75
C ARG A 207 -2.04 -1.89 -9.59
N GLU A 208 -3.16 -2.37 -10.11
CA GLU A 208 -4.08 -1.54 -10.89
C GLU A 208 -4.70 -0.42 -10.06
N LYS A 209 -5.03 -0.68 -8.78
CA LYS A 209 -5.52 0.34 -7.85
C LYS A 209 -4.48 1.45 -7.67
N ILE A 210 -3.22 1.07 -7.41
CA ILE A 210 -2.12 2.03 -7.29
C ILE A 210 -1.96 2.81 -8.61
N ARG A 211 -1.87 2.12 -9.76
CA ARG A 211 -1.78 2.76 -11.08
C ARG A 211 -2.88 3.81 -11.30
N ARG A 212 -4.14 3.47 -11.02
CA ARG A 212 -5.26 4.42 -11.20
C ARG A 212 -5.12 5.66 -10.32
N ILE A 213 -4.74 5.50 -9.06
CA ILE A 213 -4.54 6.64 -8.15
C ILE A 213 -3.45 7.56 -8.72
N TYR A 214 -2.29 7.01 -9.05
CA TYR A 214 -1.12 7.82 -9.39
C TYR A 214 -1.08 8.29 -10.85
N GLU A 215 -1.42 7.45 -11.83
CA GLU A 215 -1.45 7.86 -13.23
C GLU A 215 -2.73 8.63 -13.60
N GLU A 216 -3.91 8.24 -13.12
CA GLU A 216 -5.18 8.80 -13.61
C GLU A 216 -5.76 9.91 -12.72
N GLN A 217 -5.69 9.77 -11.39
CA GLN A 217 -6.31 10.74 -10.48
C GLN A 217 -5.38 11.89 -10.12
N LEU A 218 -4.12 11.58 -9.78
CA LEU A 218 -3.15 12.58 -9.36
C LEU A 218 -2.42 13.21 -10.54
N GLY A 219 -2.09 12.40 -11.55
CA GLY A 219 -1.23 12.81 -12.67
C GLY A 219 0.22 13.01 -12.24
N GLY A 220 1.13 13.17 -13.21
CA GLY A 220 2.56 13.36 -12.93
C GLY A 220 3.33 12.08 -12.60
N TYR A 221 2.70 10.91 -12.74
CA TYR A 221 3.35 9.59 -12.66
C TYR A 221 3.37 8.92 -14.03
N LEU A 222 4.45 8.21 -14.32
CA LEU A 222 4.62 7.44 -15.55
C LEU A 222 5.59 6.29 -15.34
N SER A 223 5.42 5.20 -16.08
CA SER A 223 6.31 4.04 -15.96
C SER A 223 7.76 4.36 -16.31
N LEU A 224 8.71 3.58 -15.78
CA LEU A 224 10.13 3.70 -16.10
C LEU A 224 10.41 3.57 -17.60
N GLU A 225 9.62 2.78 -18.31
CA GLU A 225 9.68 2.65 -19.77
C GLU A 225 9.24 3.93 -20.49
N LYS A 226 8.13 4.53 -20.06
CA LYS A 226 7.65 5.82 -20.59
C LYS A 226 8.68 6.92 -20.30
N ALA A 227 9.27 6.95 -19.11
CA ALA A 227 10.34 7.88 -18.73
C ALA A 227 11.56 7.77 -19.66
N GLU A 228 12.05 6.55 -19.89
CA GLU A 228 13.18 6.32 -20.81
C GLU A 228 12.84 6.77 -22.24
N LYS A 229 11.62 6.49 -22.71
CA LYS A 229 11.16 6.89 -24.04
C LYS A 229 11.14 8.42 -24.19
N ILE A 230 10.61 9.15 -23.19
CA ILE A 230 10.61 10.62 -23.17
C ILE A 230 12.05 11.16 -23.24
N LYS A 231 12.97 10.60 -22.44
CA LYS A 231 14.37 11.06 -22.43
C LYS A 231 15.12 10.73 -23.73
N LYS A 232 14.86 9.58 -24.35
CA LYS A 232 15.38 9.23 -25.69
C LYS A 232 14.94 10.25 -26.74
N ASN A 233 13.69 10.68 -26.69
CA ASN A 233 13.17 11.71 -27.60
C ASN A 233 13.85 13.07 -27.33
N GLY A 234 13.97 13.47 -26.06
CA GLY A 234 14.67 14.70 -25.68
C GLY A 234 16.14 14.71 -26.14
N LEU A 235 16.87 13.59 -26.04
CA LEU A 235 18.23 13.49 -26.57
C LEU A 235 18.28 13.62 -28.10
N ALA A 236 17.28 13.10 -28.82
CA ALA A 236 17.18 13.27 -30.26
C ALA A 236 16.96 14.74 -30.63
N ASP A 237 16.15 15.46 -29.86
CA ASP A 237 15.93 16.89 -30.04
C ASP A 237 17.19 17.71 -29.68
N SER A 238 17.86 17.42 -28.55
CA SER A 238 19.14 18.03 -28.18
C SER A 238 20.22 17.79 -29.22
N ARG A 239 20.23 16.62 -29.88
CA ARG A 239 21.13 16.34 -31.00
C ARG A 239 20.85 17.26 -32.20
N ILE A 240 19.58 17.49 -32.53
CA ILE A 240 19.17 18.42 -33.59
C ILE A 240 19.61 19.86 -33.23
N PHE A 241 19.40 20.28 -31.99
CA PHE A 241 19.85 21.60 -31.53
C PHE A 241 21.37 21.74 -31.52
N ALA A 242 22.12 20.74 -31.05
CA ALA A 242 23.58 20.76 -31.07
C ALA A 242 24.15 20.87 -32.49
N TYR A 243 23.53 20.19 -33.48
CA TYR A 243 23.89 20.36 -34.90
C TYR A 243 23.55 21.76 -35.44
N ALA A 244 22.47 22.38 -34.95
CA ALA A 244 22.01 23.69 -35.42
C ALA A 244 22.71 24.88 -34.74
N SER A 245 23.13 24.75 -33.47
CA SER A 245 23.66 25.85 -32.64
C SER A 245 25.13 25.69 -32.25
N GLY A 246 25.74 24.51 -32.47
CA GLY A 246 27.10 24.20 -32.03
C GLY A 246 27.23 23.87 -30.55
N ASP A 247 26.13 23.68 -29.81
CA ASP A 247 26.14 23.31 -28.38
C ASP A 247 26.46 21.83 -28.15
N VAL A 248 27.72 21.47 -28.40
CA VAL A 248 28.26 20.11 -28.19
C VAL A 248 28.31 19.75 -26.69
N GLY A 249 28.43 20.77 -25.83
CA GLY A 249 28.49 20.61 -24.37
C GLY A 249 27.17 20.12 -23.77
N GLY A 250 26.04 20.72 -24.17
CA GLY A 250 24.71 20.27 -23.78
C GLY A 250 24.42 18.83 -24.20
N TYR A 251 24.75 18.47 -25.44
CA TYR A 251 24.57 17.10 -25.95
C TYR A 251 25.40 16.05 -25.17
N ALA A 252 26.66 16.36 -24.83
CA ALA A 252 27.50 15.45 -24.05
C ALA A 252 26.97 15.26 -22.62
N ALA A 253 26.46 16.33 -21.99
CA ALA A 253 25.83 16.27 -20.68
C ALA A 253 24.54 15.43 -20.71
N ASP A 254 23.70 15.61 -21.73
CA ASP A 254 22.47 14.83 -21.93
C ASP A 254 22.76 13.35 -22.18
N ALA A 255 23.80 13.03 -22.97
CA ALA A 255 24.22 11.66 -23.20
C ALA A 255 24.72 10.98 -21.91
N ALA A 256 25.49 11.69 -21.09
CA ALA A 256 25.96 11.19 -19.80
C ALA A 256 24.81 10.99 -18.80
N SER A 257 23.82 11.89 -18.78
CA SER A 257 22.61 11.72 -17.98
C SER A 257 21.81 10.49 -18.42
N LEU A 258 21.59 10.30 -19.71
CA LEU A 258 20.88 9.12 -20.22
C LEU A 258 21.60 7.80 -19.85
N ALA A 259 22.94 7.79 -19.89
CA ALA A 259 23.72 6.63 -19.47
C ALA A 259 23.51 6.31 -17.97
N ARG A 260 23.50 7.32 -17.10
CA ARG A 260 23.21 7.15 -15.66
C ARG A 260 21.77 6.69 -15.41
N LEU A 261 20.80 7.27 -16.10
CA LEU A 261 19.39 6.86 -16.01
C LEU A 261 19.21 5.40 -16.42
N ARG A 262 19.86 4.94 -17.49
CA ARG A 262 19.83 3.53 -17.91
C ARG A 262 20.47 2.60 -16.88
N ALA A 263 21.59 2.98 -16.29
CA ALA A 263 22.23 2.20 -15.24
C ALA A 263 21.32 2.07 -14.00
N GLN A 264 20.66 3.17 -13.60
CA GLN A 264 19.67 3.17 -12.51
C GLN A 264 18.45 2.30 -12.85
N LYS A 265 17.94 2.36 -14.09
CA LYS A 265 16.87 1.47 -14.57
C LYS A 265 17.23 0.01 -14.37
N THR A 266 18.42 -0.39 -14.85
CA THR A 266 18.88 -1.77 -14.75
C THR A 266 19.05 -2.22 -13.31
N ALA A 267 19.58 -1.35 -12.43
CA ALA A 267 19.70 -1.64 -11.01
C ALA A 267 18.33 -1.86 -10.36
N PHE A 268 17.38 -0.97 -10.62
CA PHE A 268 16.03 -1.07 -10.08
C PHE A 268 15.23 -2.24 -10.66
N SER A 269 15.34 -2.53 -11.96
CA SER A 269 14.73 -3.72 -12.57
C SER A 269 15.24 -5.00 -11.92
N ARG A 270 16.55 -5.11 -11.64
CA ARG A 270 17.10 -6.26 -10.92
C ARG A 270 16.52 -6.40 -9.52
N PHE A 271 16.36 -5.28 -8.82
CA PHE A 271 15.70 -5.28 -7.50
C PHE A 271 14.25 -5.78 -7.60
N LEU A 272 13.47 -5.30 -8.58
CA LEU A 272 12.10 -5.78 -8.79
C LEU A 272 12.06 -7.27 -9.15
N ASP A 273 12.97 -7.73 -10.02
CA ASP A 273 13.07 -9.13 -10.41
C ASP A 273 13.36 -10.01 -9.19
N GLU A 274 14.34 -9.64 -8.36
CA GLU A 274 14.64 -10.34 -7.10
C GLU A 274 13.45 -10.31 -6.14
N PHE A 275 12.81 -9.16 -6.00
CA PHE A 275 11.66 -9.00 -5.12
C PHE A 275 10.52 -9.93 -5.52
N TYR A 276 10.10 -9.91 -6.79
CA TYR A 276 8.98 -10.71 -7.27
C TYR A 276 9.31 -12.20 -7.40
N ALA A 277 10.56 -12.56 -7.70
CA ALA A 277 10.96 -13.96 -7.83
C ALA A 277 11.23 -14.64 -6.49
N VAL A 278 11.69 -13.90 -5.48
CA VAL A 278 12.19 -14.48 -4.22
C VAL A 278 11.34 -14.06 -3.02
N ARG A 279 11.14 -12.75 -2.82
CA ARG A 279 10.50 -12.23 -1.60
C ARG A 279 8.98 -12.38 -1.65
N TRP A 280 8.39 -12.08 -2.81
CA TRP A 280 6.94 -12.08 -3.02
C TRP A 280 6.28 -13.45 -2.79
N PRO A 281 6.76 -14.58 -3.36
CA PRO A 281 6.08 -15.86 -3.20
C PRO A 281 6.06 -16.33 -1.73
N ALA A 282 7.17 -16.14 -1.02
CA ALA A 282 7.28 -16.47 0.39
C ALA A 282 6.36 -15.59 1.26
N PHE A 283 6.35 -14.28 1.00
CA PHE A 283 5.47 -13.34 1.71
C PHE A 283 3.98 -13.62 1.43
N GLY A 284 3.59 -13.76 0.17
CA GLY A 284 2.20 -13.88 -0.25
C GLY A 284 1.52 -15.08 0.41
N ALA A 285 2.19 -16.23 0.41
CA ALA A 285 1.70 -17.43 1.06
C ALA A 285 1.56 -17.30 2.58
N ASP A 286 2.59 -16.79 3.26
CA ASP A 286 2.59 -16.60 4.72
C ASP A 286 1.52 -15.58 5.12
N ALA A 287 1.36 -14.49 4.35
CA ALA A 287 0.34 -13.48 4.57
C ALA A 287 -1.09 -14.04 4.38
N LEU A 288 -1.34 -14.80 3.31
CA LEU A 288 -2.66 -15.41 3.08
C LEU A 288 -3.02 -16.40 4.19
N LEU A 289 -2.10 -17.27 4.58
CA LEU A 289 -2.34 -18.22 5.67
C LEU A 289 -2.62 -17.48 6.98
N PHE A 290 -1.75 -16.54 7.35
CA PHE A 290 -1.89 -15.78 8.59
C PHE A 290 -3.20 -14.99 8.66
N VAL A 291 -3.52 -14.21 7.62
CA VAL A 291 -4.76 -13.45 7.55
C VAL A 291 -5.97 -14.37 7.55
N GLY A 292 -5.91 -15.48 6.81
CA GLY A 292 -6.97 -16.48 6.76
C GLY A 292 -7.28 -17.08 8.13
N GLU A 293 -6.24 -17.41 8.90
CA GLU A 293 -6.39 -17.90 10.28
C GLU A 293 -6.99 -16.85 11.21
N MET A 294 -6.49 -15.61 11.17
CA MET A 294 -7.04 -14.52 11.98
C MET A 294 -8.50 -14.24 11.62
N ALA A 295 -8.86 -14.28 10.34
CA ALA A 295 -10.22 -14.12 9.86
C ALA A 295 -11.15 -15.24 10.32
N LEU A 296 -10.67 -16.48 10.29
CA LEU A 296 -11.43 -17.63 10.78
C LEU A 296 -11.70 -17.52 12.29
N GLU A 297 -10.70 -17.16 13.09
CA GLU A 297 -10.86 -16.92 14.53
C GLU A 297 -11.88 -15.80 14.83
N GLN A 298 -11.89 -14.74 14.02
CA GLN A 298 -12.85 -13.64 14.14
C GLN A 298 -14.20 -13.94 13.47
N LYS A 299 -14.41 -15.14 12.94
CA LYS A 299 -15.62 -15.55 12.21
C LYS A 299 -15.96 -14.64 11.02
N ASN A 300 -14.94 -13.99 10.46
CA ASN A 300 -15.04 -13.27 9.20
C ASN A 300 -14.83 -14.27 8.05
N TYR A 301 -15.82 -15.13 7.87
CA TYR A 301 -15.74 -16.26 6.95
C TYR A 301 -15.46 -15.89 5.49
N PRO A 302 -16.03 -14.81 4.92
CA PRO A 302 -15.70 -14.41 3.55
C PRO A 302 -14.20 -14.14 3.37
N LEU A 303 -13.59 -13.37 4.28
CA LEU A 303 -12.15 -13.09 4.24
C LEU A 303 -11.33 -14.36 4.48
N ALA A 304 -11.72 -15.19 5.45
CA ALA A 304 -11.03 -16.44 5.74
C ALA A 304 -11.00 -17.37 4.51
N LEU A 305 -12.15 -17.52 3.84
CA LEU A 305 -12.28 -18.33 2.63
C LEU A 305 -11.50 -17.77 1.46
N ASP A 306 -11.60 -16.46 1.20
CA ASP A 306 -10.85 -15.82 0.11
C ASP A 306 -9.34 -16.00 0.32
N CYS A 307 -8.82 -15.76 1.54
CA CYS A 307 -7.40 -15.94 1.83
C CYS A 307 -6.94 -17.40 1.70
N LEU A 308 -7.64 -18.33 2.35
CA LEU A 308 -7.21 -19.73 2.41
C LEU A 308 -7.38 -20.44 1.06
N ALA A 309 -8.41 -20.09 0.28
CA ALA A 309 -8.60 -20.66 -1.05
C ALA A 309 -7.55 -20.15 -2.05
N VAL A 310 -7.21 -18.85 -2.01
CA VAL A 310 -6.13 -18.29 -2.83
C VAL A 310 -4.78 -18.89 -2.43
N ALA A 311 -4.53 -19.11 -1.13
CA ALA A 311 -3.32 -19.77 -0.66
C ALA A 311 -3.20 -21.21 -1.18
N ASP A 312 -4.29 -21.98 -1.13
CA ASP A 312 -4.33 -23.37 -1.58
C ASP A 312 -4.08 -23.46 -3.09
N ALA A 313 -4.81 -22.64 -3.87
CA ALA A 313 -4.71 -22.61 -5.34
C ALA A 313 -3.32 -22.25 -5.85
N ASN A 314 -2.61 -21.33 -5.17
CA ASN A 314 -1.29 -20.87 -5.57
C ASN A 314 -0.13 -21.56 -4.83
N SER A 315 -0.44 -22.46 -3.88
CA SER A 315 0.58 -23.16 -3.09
C SER A 315 1.70 -23.85 -3.89
N PRO A 316 1.48 -24.39 -5.11
CA PRO A 316 2.55 -24.97 -5.92
C PRO A 316 3.57 -23.94 -6.42
N GLU A 317 3.15 -22.70 -6.68
CA GLU A 317 3.99 -21.62 -7.22
C GLU A 317 4.79 -20.91 -6.11
N TYR A 318 4.36 -21.05 -4.85
CA TYR A 318 4.95 -20.35 -3.71
C TYR A 318 6.16 -21.04 -3.08
N GLY A 319 6.55 -22.23 -3.57
CA GLY A 319 7.72 -22.94 -3.06
C GLY A 319 7.61 -23.32 -1.58
N LEU A 320 6.38 -23.54 -1.09
CA LEU A 320 6.10 -23.82 0.31
C LEU A 320 6.60 -25.20 0.75
N SER A 321 6.92 -25.32 2.04
CA SER A 321 7.21 -26.62 2.65
C SER A 321 5.96 -27.52 2.62
N ALA A 322 6.17 -28.85 2.61
CA ALA A 322 5.06 -29.81 2.65
C ALA A 322 4.13 -29.60 3.86
N GLN A 323 4.71 -29.24 5.02
CA GLN A 323 3.95 -28.94 6.22
C GLN A 323 3.07 -27.68 6.06
N ALA A 324 3.59 -26.62 5.43
CA ALA A 324 2.82 -25.40 5.19
C ALA A 324 1.69 -25.64 4.17
N MET A 325 1.94 -26.42 3.12
CA MET A 325 0.90 -26.82 2.17
C MET A 325 -0.21 -27.63 2.84
N GLU A 326 0.14 -28.58 3.72
CA GLU A 326 -0.85 -29.37 4.45
C GLU A 326 -1.66 -28.52 5.45
N ALA A 327 -1.01 -27.56 6.10
CA ALA A 327 -1.69 -26.61 6.99
C ALA A 327 -2.71 -25.77 6.21
N ILE A 328 -2.35 -25.22 5.05
CA ILE A 328 -3.26 -24.46 4.19
C ILE A 328 -4.46 -25.31 3.78
N LYS A 329 -4.24 -26.55 3.31
CA LYS A 329 -5.31 -27.46 2.91
C LYS A 329 -6.26 -27.78 4.06
N THR A 330 -5.71 -28.08 5.23
CA THR A 330 -6.48 -28.39 6.44
C THR A 330 -7.32 -27.19 6.87
N LYS A 331 -6.70 -25.99 6.95
CA LYS A 331 -7.38 -24.75 7.34
C LYS A 331 -8.43 -24.34 6.32
N GLY A 332 -8.16 -24.47 5.03
CA GLY A 332 -9.15 -24.23 3.97
C GLY A 332 -10.36 -25.16 4.07
N ALA A 333 -10.14 -26.45 4.35
CA ALA A 333 -11.24 -27.39 4.59
C ALA A 333 -12.07 -27.02 5.83
N LEU A 334 -11.40 -26.65 6.93
CA LEU A 334 -12.08 -26.18 8.15
C LEU A 334 -12.90 -24.92 7.89
N ALA A 335 -12.34 -23.93 7.18
CA ALA A 335 -13.05 -22.69 6.85
C ALA A 335 -14.33 -22.97 6.03
N VAL A 336 -14.28 -23.89 5.06
CA VAL A 336 -15.45 -24.34 4.29
C VAL A 336 -16.52 -24.96 5.22
N LEU A 337 -16.11 -25.88 6.09
CA LEU A 337 -17.03 -26.57 7.01
C LEU A 337 -17.66 -25.60 8.02
N GLU A 338 -16.85 -24.74 8.64
CA GLU A 338 -17.32 -23.75 9.61
C GLU A 338 -18.23 -22.71 8.97
N THR A 339 -17.89 -22.22 7.77
CA THR A 339 -18.75 -21.29 7.02
C THR A 339 -20.08 -21.93 6.68
N ALA A 340 -20.07 -23.17 6.19
CA ALA A 340 -21.30 -23.89 5.87
C ALA A 340 -22.18 -24.07 7.12
N SER A 341 -21.59 -24.45 8.26
CA SER A 341 -22.31 -24.54 9.54
C SER A 341 -22.89 -23.19 9.95
N PHE A 342 -22.10 -22.11 9.87
CA PHE A 342 -22.55 -20.78 10.22
C PHE A 342 -23.72 -20.30 9.37
N ILE A 343 -23.69 -20.54 8.06
CA ILE A 343 -24.80 -20.22 7.16
C ILE A 343 -26.07 -21.00 7.58
N ARG A 344 -25.98 -22.30 7.86
CA ARG A 344 -27.13 -23.10 8.31
C ARG A 344 -27.80 -22.47 9.54
N ASP A 345 -26.99 -22.14 10.55
CA ASP A 345 -27.47 -21.68 11.84
C ASP A 345 -27.99 -20.23 11.80
N MET A 346 -27.38 -19.39 10.96
CA MET A 346 -27.55 -17.94 11.05
C MET A 346 -28.22 -17.29 9.84
N HIS A 347 -28.43 -17.98 8.71
CA HIS A 347 -28.93 -17.35 7.47
C HIS A 347 -30.23 -16.55 7.68
N LYS A 348 -31.15 -17.02 8.53
CA LYS A 348 -32.42 -16.34 8.83
C LYS A 348 -32.26 -14.97 9.49
N LYS A 349 -31.09 -14.70 10.10
CA LYS A 349 -30.75 -13.44 10.77
C LYS A 349 -29.88 -12.53 9.92
N MET A 350 -29.39 -13.00 8.77
CA MET A 350 -28.51 -12.24 7.89
C MET A 350 -29.32 -11.37 6.93
N SER A 351 -28.80 -10.18 6.61
CA SER A 351 -29.30 -9.41 5.48
C SER A 351 -28.96 -10.12 4.17
N VAL A 352 -29.67 -9.76 3.08
CA VAL A 352 -29.39 -10.28 1.73
C VAL A 352 -27.93 -10.03 1.34
N GLU A 353 -27.40 -8.84 1.65
CA GLU A 353 -26.01 -8.49 1.42
C GLU A 353 -25.06 -9.45 2.13
N VAL A 354 -25.23 -9.63 3.45
CA VAL A 354 -24.35 -10.50 4.25
C VAL A 354 -24.43 -11.96 3.80
N LEU A 355 -25.64 -12.49 3.64
CA LEU A 355 -25.84 -13.89 3.26
C LEU A 355 -25.29 -14.18 1.86
N SER A 356 -25.54 -13.28 0.90
CA SER A 356 -25.05 -13.45 -0.47
C SER A 356 -23.53 -13.43 -0.55
N GLN A 357 -22.85 -12.60 0.25
CA GLN A 357 -21.38 -12.60 0.31
C GLN A 357 -20.81 -13.88 0.95
N HIS A 358 -21.45 -14.42 1.98
CA HIS A 358 -21.02 -15.70 2.57
C HIS A 358 -21.18 -16.87 1.59
N LEU A 359 -22.31 -16.93 0.89
CA LEU A 359 -22.56 -17.96 -0.13
C LEU A 359 -21.60 -17.83 -1.33
N LYS A 360 -21.38 -16.59 -1.81
CA LYS A 360 -20.42 -16.28 -2.88
C LYS A 360 -18.99 -16.70 -2.50
N ALA A 361 -18.53 -16.34 -1.30
CA ALA A 361 -17.18 -16.70 -0.84
C ALA A 361 -17.03 -18.22 -0.71
N LEU A 362 -18.04 -18.90 -0.17
CA LEU A 362 -18.07 -20.36 -0.06
C LEU A 362 -18.01 -21.04 -1.43
N GLU A 363 -18.83 -20.59 -2.39
CA GLU A 363 -18.82 -21.09 -3.76
C GLU A 363 -17.48 -20.88 -4.44
N LYS A 364 -16.91 -19.67 -4.36
CA LYS A 364 -15.58 -19.38 -4.91
C LYS A 364 -14.50 -20.26 -4.30
N ALA A 365 -14.50 -20.44 -2.98
CA ALA A 365 -13.51 -21.28 -2.29
C ALA A 365 -13.64 -22.76 -2.67
N CYS A 366 -14.87 -23.29 -2.76
CA CYS A 366 -15.13 -24.64 -3.25
C CYS A 366 -14.57 -24.84 -4.67
N VAL A 367 -14.89 -23.92 -5.60
CA VAL A 367 -14.40 -23.97 -6.99
C VAL A 367 -12.87 -23.89 -7.05
N ALA A 368 -12.26 -22.92 -6.36
CA ALA A 368 -10.82 -22.72 -6.38
C ALA A 368 -10.03 -23.92 -5.82
N THR A 369 -10.61 -24.64 -4.85
CA THR A 369 -9.97 -25.78 -4.20
C THR A 369 -10.44 -27.15 -4.71
N GLY A 370 -11.28 -27.17 -5.74
CA GLY A 370 -11.86 -28.40 -6.30
C GLY A 370 -12.77 -29.18 -5.33
N ARG A 371 -13.23 -28.54 -4.25
CA ARG A 371 -14.15 -29.14 -3.28
C ARG A 371 -15.61 -28.95 -3.75
N PRO A 372 -16.50 -29.93 -3.53
CA PRO A 372 -17.90 -29.74 -3.86
C PRO A 372 -18.53 -28.65 -2.99
N PHE A 373 -19.44 -27.88 -3.57
CA PHE A 373 -20.30 -26.97 -2.79
C PHE A 373 -21.27 -27.79 -1.92
N PRO A 374 -21.52 -27.41 -0.64
CA PRO A 374 -22.44 -28.15 0.22
C PRO A 374 -23.86 -28.24 -0.39
N GLU A 375 -24.30 -29.45 -0.72
CA GLU A 375 -25.55 -29.70 -1.45
C GLU A 375 -26.78 -29.14 -0.71
N ASP A 376 -26.78 -29.23 0.61
CA ASP A 376 -27.86 -28.76 1.47
C ASP A 376 -28.02 -27.22 1.45
N LEU A 377 -26.97 -26.49 1.05
CA LEU A 377 -27.01 -25.04 0.85
C LEU A 377 -27.41 -24.64 -0.59
N ALA A 378 -27.49 -25.59 -1.53
CA ALA A 378 -27.76 -25.28 -2.93
C ALA A 378 -29.12 -24.60 -3.15
N GLY A 379 -30.15 -25.04 -2.40
CA GLY A 379 -31.48 -24.40 -2.42
C GLY A 379 -31.44 -22.97 -1.90
N LEU A 380 -30.74 -22.73 -0.78
CA LEU A 380 -30.58 -21.40 -0.20
C LEU A 380 -29.83 -20.44 -1.14
N ARG A 381 -28.81 -20.96 -1.86
CA ARG A 381 -28.10 -20.25 -2.92
C ARG A 381 -29.06 -19.82 -4.04
N GLY A 382 -29.86 -20.74 -4.55
CA GLY A 382 -30.85 -20.49 -5.60
C GLY A 382 -31.90 -19.44 -5.23
N GLU A 383 -32.28 -19.38 -3.95
CA GLU A 383 -33.21 -18.35 -3.45
C GLU A 383 -32.51 -16.98 -3.25
N THR A 384 -31.27 -16.99 -2.78
CA THR A 384 -30.56 -15.77 -2.34
C THR A 384 -30.01 -14.98 -3.52
N TYR A 385 -29.45 -15.63 -4.54
CA TYR A 385 -28.74 -14.94 -5.63
C TYR A 385 -29.64 -13.98 -6.44
N PRO A 386 -30.90 -14.33 -6.81
CA PRO A 386 -31.80 -13.37 -7.45
C PRO A 386 -32.09 -12.14 -6.58
N LYS A 387 -32.22 -12.32 -5.26
CA LYS A 387 -32.40 -11.20 -4.32
C LYS A 387 -31.14 -10.32 -4.25
N ALA A 388 -29.96 -10.95 -4.25
CA ALA A 388 -28.69 -10.25 -4.28
C ALA A 388 -28.52 -9.44 -5.58
N MET A 389 -28.86 -9.99 -6.75
CA MET A 389 -28.85 -9.25 -8.02
C MET A 389 -29.71 -7.99 -7.94
N ALA A 390 -30.95 -8.10 -7.47
CA ALA A 390 -31.84 -6.94 -7.32
C ALA A 390 -31.27 -5.90 -6.34
N PHE A 391 -30.68 -6.37 -5.23
CA PHE A 391 -30.01 -5.51 -4.25
C PHE A 391 -28.82 -4.75 -4.88
N TYR A 392 -27.89 -5.44 -5.52
CA TYR A 392 -26.69 -4.84 -6.11
C TYR A 392 -27.00 -3.97 -7.32
N ALA A 393 -28.00 -4.31 -8.14
CA ALA A 393 -28.48 -3.44 -9.22
C ALA A 393 -29.01 -2.10 -8.68
N LYS A 394 -29.82 -2.13 -7.61
CA LYS A 394 -30.32 -0.92 -6.94
C LYS A 394 -29.17 -0.09 -6.34
N LYS A 395 -28.20 -0.74 -5.70
CA LYS A 395 -27.03 -0.06 -5.11
C LYS A 395 -26.16 0.59 -6.18
N TYR A 396 -25.86 -0.13 -7.25
CA TYR A 396 -25.09 0.38 -8.38
C TYR A 396 -25.75 1.60 -9.03
N ALA A 397 -27.06 1.54 -9.30
CA ALA A 397 -27.79 2.65 -9.91
C ALA A 397 -27.84 3.93 -9.04
N ALA A 398 -27.68 3.80 -7.73
CA ALA A 398 -27.72 4.92 -6.78
C ALA A 398 -26.32 5.43 -6.37
N GLU A 399 -25.26 4.72 -6.71
CA GLU A 399 -23.91 5.02 -6.25
C GLU A 399 -23.26 6.10 -7.12
N LYS A 400 -22.64 7.08 -6.46
CA LYS A 400 -21.93 8.19 -7.10
C LYS A 400 -20.42 8.03 -6.99
N ASP A 401 -19.95 7.32 -5.96
CA ASP A 401 -18.55 6.99 -5.82
C ASP A 401 -18.17 5.88 -6.80
N ARG A 402 -17.20 6.16 -7.68
CA ARG A 402 -16.79 5.21 -8.73
C ARG A 402 -16.25 3.90 -8.15
N SER A 403 -15.48 3.94 -7.06
CA SER A 403 -14.90 2.72 -6.47
C SER A 403 -15.96 1.82 -5.87
N ARG A 404 -16.95 2.39 -5.18
CA ARG A 404 -18.11 1.65 -4.67
C ARG A 404 -19.01 1.18 -5.82
N GLY A 405 -19.13 1.96 -6.88
CA GLY A 405 -19.80 1.59 -8.12
C GLY A 405 -19.20 0.34 -8.74
N ASP A 406 -17.87 0.30 -8.91
CA ASP A 406 -17.13 -0.86 -9.41
C ASP A 406 -17.38 -2.11 -8.54
N TYR A 407 -17.38 -1.96 -7.21
CA TYR A 407 -17.70 -3.05 -6.29
C TYR A 407 -19.13 -3.59 -6.47
N TYR A 408 -20.14 -2.72 -6.56
CA TYR A 408 -21.52 -3.17 -6.76
C TYR A 408 -21.71 -3.80 -8.13
N LYS A 409 -21.05 -3.27 -9.16
CA LYS A 409 -21.06 -3.85 -10.50
C LYS A 409 -20.43 -5.24 -10.52
N GLU A 410 -19.26 -5.42 -9.93
CA GLU A 410 -18.58 -6.72 -9.86
C GLU A 410 -19.47 -7.77 -9.17
N ASN A 411 -20.16 -7.39 -8.10
CA ASN A 411 -21.09 -8.28 -7.42
C ASN A 411 -22.34 -8.58 -8.26
N LEU A 412 -22.92 -7.56 -8.90
CA LEU A 412 -24.05 -7.75 -9.81
C LEU A 412 -23.70 -8.70 -10.95
N ASP A 413 -22.55 -8.49 -11.59
CA ASP A 413 -22.07 -9.32 -12.71
C ASP A 413 -21.83 -10.76 -12.24
N TYR A 414 -21.27 -10.96 -11.04
CA TYR A 414 -21.09 -12.30 -10.45
C TYR A 414 -22.43 -13.01 -10.23
N PHE A 415 -23.39 -12.37 -9.56
CA PHE A 415 -24.68 -13.02 -9.26
C PHE A 415 -25.54 -13.21 -10.52
N ALA A 416 -25.38 -12.35 -11.53
CA ALA A 416 -26.02 -12.52 -12.84
C ALA A 416 -25.49 -13.76 -13.58
N ALA A 417 -24.17 -13.95 -13.59
CA ALA A 417 -23.56 -15.14 -14.20
C ALA A 417 -23.99 -16.44 -13.49
N GLY A 418 -24.13 -16.41 -12.16
CA GLY A 418 -24.59 -17.55 -11.37
C GLY A 418 -26.09 -17.87 -11.52
N ALA A 419 -26.89 -16.97 -12.13
CA ALA A 419 -28.31 -17.16 -12.38
C ALA A 419 -28.62 -17.73 -13.77
N GLU A 420 -27.65 -17.84 -14.67
CA GLU A 420 -27.84 -18.53 -15.94
C GLU A 420 -27.98 -20.04 -15.68
N PRO A 421 -29.05 -20.71 -16.17
CA PRO A 421 -29.17 -22.15 -16.03
C PRO A 421 -27.98 -22.79 -16.75
N ALA A 422 -27.28 -23.69 -16.04
CA ALA A 422 -26.19 -24.48 -16.59
C ALA A 422 -26.64 -25.05 -17.94
N ARG A 423 -26.12 -24.50 -19.04
CA ARG A 423 -26.29 -25.11 -20.35
C ARG A 423 -25.73 -26.52 -20.22
N SER A 424 -26.62 -27.50 -20.33
CA SER A 424 -26.34 -28.92 -20.34
C SER A 424 -25.42 -29.25 -21.51
N GLY A 425 -24.12 -29.01 -21.33
CA GLY A 425 -23.08 -29.54 -22.15
C GLY A 425 -22.97 -31.02 -21.88
N LYS A 426 -23.79 -31.81 -22.58
CA LYS A 426 -23.45 -33.20 -22.87
C LYS A 426 -22.03 -33.20 -23.46
N ARG A 427 -21.08 -33.79 -22.76
CA ARG A 427 -19.94 -34.46 -23.41
C ARG A 427 -20.28 -35.92 -23.56
#